data_AF-A0A957TNL8-F1
#
_entry.id   AF-A0A957TNL8-F1
#
_cell.length_a   1.000
_cell.length_b   1.000
_cell.length_c   1.000
_cell.angle_alpha   90.00
_cell.angle_beta   90.00
_cell.angle_gamma   90.00
#
_symmetry.space_group_name_H-M   'P 1'
#
loop_
_entity.id
_entity.type
_entity.pdbx_description
1 polymer ?
#
loop_
_entity_poly.entity_id
_entity_poly.type
_entity_poly.pdbx_seq_one_letter_code
_entity_poly.pdbx_strand_id
1 'polypeptide(L)'
;MTTKQATTTSNQFGTITLDPTPVVAPDNNGSGLLTRGRRPEWLRVKAADSPKYRELRGLFRGKHLHTVCEEAMCPNLGECWGRGTATFLLMGDT
;
A
#
# COMPACT_ATOMS: atom_id res chain seq x y z
N MET A 1 15.69 -17.48 -23.53
CA MET A 1 15.15 -16.11 -23.38
C MET A 1 13.66 -16.18 -23.71
N THR A 2 12.81 -16.40 -22.71
CA THR A 2 11.37 -16.61 -22.92
C THR A 2 10.66 -15.27 -22.73
N THR A 3 10.18 -14.69 -23.83
CA THR A 3 9.42 -13.43 -23.85
C THR A 3 8.08 -13.65 -23.15
N LYS A 4 7.87 -13.02 -21.99
CA LYS A 4 6.58 -13.06 -21.30
C LYS A 4 5.63 -12.09 -22.00
N GLN A 5 4.56 -12.60 -22.61
CA GLN A 5 3.58 -11.79 -23.33
C GLN A 5 2.67 -11.06 -22.34
N ALA A 6 2.51 -9.74 -22.53
CA ALA A 6 1.56 -8.92 -21.79
C ALA A 6 0.12 -9.25 -22.24
N THR A 7 -0.83 -9.26 -21.30
CA THR A 7 -2.24 -9.51 -21.61
C THR A 7 -2.95 -8.17 -21.82
N THR A 8 -3.38 -7.91 -23.05
CA THR A 8 -4.10 -6.69 -23.41
C THR A 8 -5.60 -6.96 -23.46
N THR A 9 -6.36 -6.30 -22.59
CA THR A 9 -7.82 -6.35 -22.56
C THR A 9 -8.36 -4.99 -23.02
N SER A 10 -9.24 -4.99 -24.01
CA SER A 10 -9.90 -3.77 -24.51
C SER A 10 -11.41 -3.85 -24.27
N ASN A 11 -11.99 -2.77 -23.78
CA ASN A 11 -13.44 -2.61 -23.64
C ASN A 11 -13.86 -1.17 -23.99
N GLN A 12 -15.14 -0.87 -23.87
CA GLN A 12 -15.71 0.45 -24.17
C GLN A 12 -15.14 1.62 -23.34
N PHE A 13 -14.41 1.33 -22.26
CA PHE A 13 -13.74 2.31 -21.41
C PHE A 13 -12.23 2.43 -21.71
N GLY A 14 -11.72 1.70 -22.68
CA GLY A 14 -10.34 1.77 -23.14
C GLY A 14 -9.61 0.42 -23.13
N THR A 15 -8.30 0.50 -23.36
CA THR A 15 -7.42 -0.66 -23.45
C THR A 15 -6.46 -0.68 -22.26
N ILE A 16 -6.47 -1.76 -21.51
CA ILE A 16 -5.56 -2.01 -20.39
C ILE A 16 -4.58 -3.10 -20.81
N THR A 17 -3.29 -2.79 -20.76
CA THR A 17 -2.21 -3.76 -20.91
C THR A 17 -1.73 -4.16 -19.52
N LEU A 18 -1.91 -5.41 -19.16
CA LEU A 18 -1.37 -5.97 -17.91
C LEU A 18 0.04 -6.48 -18.15
N ASP A 19 0.98 -6.03 -17.31
CA ASP A 19 2.31 -6.63 -17.26
C ASP A 19 2.18 -8.13 -16.97
N PRO A 20 3.03 -8.96 -17.60
CA PRO A 20 2.98 -10.40 -17.36
C PRO A 20 3.22 -10.68 -15.87
N THR A 21 2.33 -11.49 -15.28
CA THR A 21 2.49 -11.95 -13.89
C THR A 21 3.91 -12.48 -13.69
N PRO A 22 4.61 -12.08 -12.63
CA PRO A 22 5.93 -12.61 -12.35
C PRO A 22 5.79 -14.12 -12.17
N VAL A 23 6.30 -14.91 -13.13
CA VAL A 23 6.39 -16.38 -13.03
C VAL A 23 6.91 -16.75 -11.63
N VAL A 24 6.00 -17.29 -10.82
CA VAL A 24 6.28 -17.78 -9.47
C VAL A 24 6.71 -19.24 -9.61
N ALA A 25 7.78 -19.63 -8.91
CA ALA A 25 8.08 -21.05 -8.74
C ALA A 25 6.92 -21.69 -7.97
N PRO A 26 6.41 -22.87 -8.37
CA PRO A 26 5.28 -23.49 -7.68
C PRO A 26 5.61 -23.66 -6.19
N ASP A 27 4.68 -23.26 -5.32
CA ASP A 27 4.71 -23.73 -3.95
C ASP A 27 4.34 -25.23 -3.92
N ASN A 28 4.62 -25.91 -2.81
CA ASN A 28 4.36 -27.35 -2.68
C ASN A 28 2.85 -27.70 -2.71
N ASN A 29 1.97 -26.69 -2.77
CA ASN A 29 0.51 -26.81 -2.70
C ASN A 29 -0.20 -26.36 -3.98
N GLY A 30 0.53 -26.12 -5.09
CA GLY A 30 -0.04 -25.78 -6.38
C GLY A 30 -0.85 -24.47 -6.40
N SER A 31 -0.72 -23.66 -5.35
CA SER A 31 -1.43 -22.40 -5.18
C SER A 31 -0.44 -21.30 -5.51
N GLY A 32 -0.54 -20.74 -6.72
CA GLY A 32 0.30 -19.63 -7.18
C GLY A 32 0.10 -18.40 -6.30
N LEU A 33 0.78 -18.38 -5.16
CA LEU A 33 0.83 -17.22 -4.27
C LEU A 33 1.51 -16.12 -5.08
N LEU A 34 0.87 -14.95 -5.22
CA LEU A 34 1.58 -13.74 -5.62
C LEU A 34 2.75 -13.61 -4.64
N THR A 35 3.95 -14.05 -5.04
CA THR A 35 5.13 -13.91 -4.20
C THR A 35 5.14 -12.45 -3.77
N ARG A 36 5.35 -12.19 -2.47
CA ARG A 36 5.68 -10.85 -1.95
C ARG A 36 7.01 -10.40 -2.59
N GLY A 37 6.98 -10.18 -3.90
CA GLY A 37 8.05 -9.58 -4.66
C GLY A 37 8.28 -8.20 -4.08
N ARG A 38 9.51 -7.73 -4.20
CA ARG A 38 9.83 -6.38 -3.79
C ARG A 38 8.93 -5.42 -4.58
N ARG A 39 8.13 -4.59 -3.87
CA ARG A 39 7.30 -3.55 -4.51
C ARG A 39 8.14 -2.76 -5.52
N PRO A 40 7.67 -2.40 -6.73
CA PRO A 40 8.41 -1.59 -7.69
C PRO A 40 8.93 -0.28 -7.07
N GLU A 41 10.00 0.31 -7.62
CA GLU A 41 10.58 1.54 -7.08
C GLU A 41 9.58 2.68 -7.00
N TRP A 42 8.80 2.91 -8.05
CA TRP A 42 7.80 3.98 -8.14
C TRP A 42 6.65 3.86 -7.12
N LEU A 43 6.45 2.68 -6.52
CA LEU A 43 5.40 2.43 -5.52
C LEU A 43 5.92 2.54 -4.07
N ARG A 44 7.22 2.79 -3.88
CA ARG A 44 7.81 2.91 -2.53
C ARG A 44 7.76 4.35 -2.07
N VAL A 45 7.43 4.52 -0.80
CA VAL A 45 7.42 5.80 -0.10
C VAL A 45 8.58 5.86 0.90
N LYS A 46 9.01 7.08 1.24
CA LYS A 46 10.01 7.30 2.29
C LYS A 46 9.37 7.14 3.67
N ALA A 47 10.18 6.81 4.67
CA ALA A 47 9.72 6.77 6.05
C ALA A 47 9.34 8.18 6.54
N ALA A 48 8.34 8.26 7.41
CA ALA A 48 7.88 9.52 7.99
C ALA A 48 8.90 10.06 9.02
N ASP A 49 9.35 11.32 8.86
CA ASP A 49 10.31 11.95 9.80
C ASP A 49 9.91 13.36 10.29
N SER A 50 8.78 13.89 9.85
CA SER A 50 8.44 15.30 10.08
C SER A 50 8.08 15.58 11.55
N PRO A 51 8.35 16.80 12.08
CA PRO A 51 7.96 17.17 13.44
C PRO A 51 6.44 17.04 13.68
N LYS A 52 5.63 17.48 12.71
CA LYS A 52 4.16 17.40 12.78
C LYS A 52 3.64 15.96 12.79
N TYR A 53 4.28 15.06 12.05
CA TYR A 53 3.99 13.62 12.14
C TYR A 53 4.19 13.09 13.57
N ARG A 54 5.30 13.45 14.23
CA ARG A 54 5.57 13.00 15.62
C ARG A 54 4.57 13.57 16.62
N GLU A 55 4.19 14.83 16.46
CA GLU A 55 3.17 15.49 17.27
C GLU A 55 1.82 14.76 17.17
N LEU A 56 1.32 14.53 15.96
CA LEU A 56 0.05 13.83 15.74
C LEU A 56 0.10 12.38 16.22
N ARG A 57 1.23 11.68 16.01
CA ARG A 57 1.42 10.33 16.52
C ARG A 57 1.32 10.28 18.05
N GLY A 58 1.92 11.25 18.74
CA GLY A 58 1.80 11.39 20.19
C GLY A 58 0.36 11.71 20.61
N LEU A 59 -0.29 12.63 19.89
CA LEU A 59 -1.66 13.04 20.16
C LEU A 59 -2.66 11.88 20.07
N PHE A 60 -2.62 11.11 18.98
CA PHE A 60 -3.57 10.01 18.76
C PHE A 60 -3.36 8.87 19.76
N ARG A 61 -2.11 8.50 20.03
CA ARG A 61 -1.78 7.48 21.04
C ARG A 61 -2.13 7.94 22.45
N GLY A 62 -1.85 9.20 22.79
CA GLY A 62 -2.18 9.77 24.09
C GLY A 62 -3.68 9.97 24.33
N LYS A 63 -4.49 10.00 23.26
CA LYS A 63 -5.96 10.13 23.33
C LYS A 63 -6.70 8.84 22.99
N HIS A 64 -6.00 7.73 22.75
CA HIS A 64 -6.59 6.46 22.33
C HIS A 64 -7.53 6.62 21.12
N LEU A 65 -7.08 7.37 20.09
CA LEU A 65 -7.83 7.60 18.86
C LEU A 65 -7.30 6.73 17.72
N HIS A 66 -8.21 6.06 17.01
CA HIS A 66 -7.87 5.26 15.84
C HIS A 66 -8.00 6.07 14.55
N THR A 67 -7.15 5.75 13.59
CA THR A 67 -7.16 6.37 12.26
C THR A 67 -7.05 5.30 11.19
N VAL A 68 -7.77 5.48 10.07
CA VAL A 68 -7.57 4.60 8.90
C VAL A 68 -6.13 4.68 8.37
N CYS A 69 -5.42 5.78 8.65
CA CYS A 69 -4.02 5.96 8.28
C CYS A 69 -3.13 4.87 8.90
N GLU A 70 -3.30 4.58 10.18
CA GLU A 70 -2.53 3.54 10.89
C GLU A 70 -3.09 2.14 10.64
N GLU A 71 -4.41 1.94 10.79
CA GLU A 71 -5.05 0.62 10.66
C GLU A 71 -4.84 -0.01 9.28
N ALA A 72 -4.89 0.81 8.22
CA ALA A 72 -4.70 0.33 6.84
C ALA A 72 -3.22 0.30 6.39
N MET A 73 -2.28 0.63 7.28
CA MET A 73 -0.86 0.82 6.93
C MET A 73 -0.69 1.74 5.71
N CYS A 74 -1.38 2.87 5.72
CA CYS A 74 -1.46 3.77 4.58
C CYS A 74 -0.06 4.29 4.20
N PRO A 75 0.37 4.13 2.92
CA PRO A 75 1.71 4.59 2.50
C PRO A 75 1.86 6.12 2.57
N ASN A 76 0.75 6.87 2.63
CA ASN A 76 0.77 8.33 2.66
C ASN A 76 0.74 8.91 4.10
N LEU A 77 0.77 8.06 5.13
CA LEU A 77 0.66 8.46 6.54
C LEU A 77 1.66 9.55 6.93
N GLY A 78 2.91 9.47 6.46
CA GLY A 78 3.94 10.48 6.74
C GLY A 78 3.63 11.85 6.14
N GLU A 79 3.12 11.89 4.91
CA GLU A 79 2.77 13.13 4.22
C GLU A 79 1.49 13.75 4.79
N CYS A 80 0.42 12.96 4.93
CA CYS A 80 -0.86 13.42 5.44
C CYS A 80 -0.70 14.03 6.84
N TRP A 81 -0.07 13.30 7.77
CA TRP A 81 0.16 13.80 9.12
C TRP A 81 1.19 14.91 9.13
N GLY A 82 2.21 14.87 8.28
CA GLY A 82 3.17 15.97 8.13
C GLY A 82 2.49 17.31 7.80
N ARG A 83 1.35 17.27 7.10
CA ARG A 83 0.52 18.42 6.76
C ARG A 83 -0.56 18.77 7.81
N GLY A 84 -0.67 18.02 8.89
CA GLY A 84 -1.72 18.25 9.90
C GLY A 84 -3.05 17.53 9.61
N THR A 85 -3.10 16.61 8.64
CA THR A 85 -4.35 15.97 8.17
C THR A 85 -4.40 14.50 8.58
N ALA A 86 -5.53 14.06 9.13
CA ALA A 86 -5.80 12.66 9.44
C ALA A 86 -7.27 12.30 9.19
N THR A 87 -7.54 11.02 8.97
CA THR A 87 -8.90 10.48 8.85
C THR A 87 -9.15 9.51 10.00
N PHE A 88 -10.08 9.87 10.88
CA PHE A 88 -10.42 9.09 12.07
C PHE A 88 -11.23 7.84 11.73
N LEU A 89 -11.05 6.81 12.55
CA LEU A 89 -11.87 5.63 12.59
C LEU A 89 -12.59 5.60 13.95
N LEU A 90 -13.91 5.83 13.96
CA LEU A 90 -14.68 5.96 15.20
C LEU A 90 -14.94 4.61 15.91
N MET A 91 -15.00 3.52 15.14
CA MET A 91 -15.22 2.15 15.63
C MET A 91 -13.99 1.27 15.35
N GLY A 92 -12.79 1.77 15.68
CA GLY A 92 -11.55 0.98 15.55
C GLY A 92 -11.44 -0.15 16.58
N ASP A 93 -10.51 -1.07 16.37
CA ASP A 93 -10.21 -2.16 17.31
C ASP A 93 -9.55 -1.61 18.58
N THR A 94 -10.05 -2.02 19.75
CA THR A 94 -9.58 -1.60 21.08
C THR A 94 -8.28 -2.29 21.49
#